data_AF-A0A3N5N5W6-F1
#
_entry.id   AF-A0A3N5N5W6-F1
#
_cell.length_a   1.000
_cell.length_b   1.000
_cell.length_c   1.000
_cell.angle_alpha   90.00
_cell.angle_beta   90.00
_cell.angle_gamma   90.00
#
_symmetry.space_group_name_H-M   'P 1'
#
loop_
_entity.id
_entity.type
_entity.pdbx_description
1 polymer ?
#
loop_
_entity_poly.entity_id
_entity_poly.type
_entity_poly.pdbx_seq_one_letter_code
_entity_poly.pdbx_strand_id
1 'polypeptide(L)'
;MRFRWYATLCLLALVGHGVQAQTYPVRPVRMIVPFAPGGTADIIGRPLAQRLGETLGSSVVVDNRGGAGGSVGVILVAKATPDGYTLLLGSSGAITIAPSLSKLSYDPAADFAPIGMVAQVVSAAGIKQE
;
A
#
# COMPACT_ATOMS: atom_id res chain seq x y z
N MET A 1 -24.61 42.01 -38.45
CA MET A 1 -23.76 40.92 -38.99
C MET A 1 -22.34 40.84 -38.37
N ARG A 2 -22.10 41.20 -37.09
CA ARG A 2 -20.73 41.18 -36.51
C ARG A 2 -20.62 40.58 -35.10
N PHE A 3 -21.71 40.07 -34.52
CA PHE A 3 -21.73 39.60 -33.11
C PHE A 3 -21.78 38.06 -32.97
N ARG A 4 -22.02 37.34 -34.08
CA ARG A 4 -22.11 35.87 -34.09
C ARG A 4 -20.76 35.15 -34.17
N TRP A 5 -19.66 35.88 -34.33
CA TRP A 5 -18.32 35.29 -34.51
C TRP A 5 -17.52 35.23 -33.20
N TYR A 6 -17.82 36.09 -32.22
CA TYR A 6 -17.13 36.09 -30.93
C TYR A 6 -17.54 34.89 -30.03
N ALA A 7 -18.79 34.43 -30.13
CA ALA A 7 -19.27 33.29 -29.36
C ALA A 7 -18.58 31.97 -29.74
N THR A 8 -18.17 31.82 -31.01
CA THR A 8 -17.50 30.61 -31.50
C THR A 8 -16.03 30.55 -31.09
N LEU A 9 -15.38 31.71 -30.88
CA LEU A 9 -13.96 31.79 -30.47
C LEU A 9 -13.75 31.45 -28.98
N CYS A 10 -14.71 31.75 -28.10
CA CYS A 10 -14.61 31.36 -26.69
C CYS A 10 -14.80 29.85 -26.45
N LEU A 11 -15.53 29.15 -27.31
CA LEU A 11 -15.78 27.71 -27.12
C LEU A 11 -14.56 26.83 -27.49
N LEU A 12 -13.65 27.33 -28.31
CA LEU A 12 -12.42 26.62 -28.73
C LEU A 12 -11.28 26.73 -27.72
N ALA A 13 -11.34 27.67 -26.77
CA ALA A 13 -10.29 27.86 -25.76
C ALA A 13 -10.35 26.85 -24.59
N LEU A 14 -11.44 26.07 -24.46
CA LEU A 14 -11.59 25.08 -23.38
C LEU A 14 -11.15 23.64 -23.73
N VAL A 15 -10.73 23.35 -24.97
CA VAL A 15 -10.45 21.97 -25.42
C VAL A 15 -9.01 21.52 -25.13
N GLY A 16 -8.20 22.32 -24.42
CA GLY A 16 -6.74 22.13 -24.37
C GLY A 16 -6.10 21.72 -23.05
N HIS A 17 -6.84 21.47 -21.96
CA HIS A 17 -6.20 20.99 -20.72
C HIS A 17 -6.07 19.47 -20.77
N GLY A 18 -5.05 19.00 -21.50
CA GLY A 18 -4.62 17.61 -21.43
C GLY A 18 -4.31 17.26 -19.98
N VAL A 19 -5.17 16.45 -19.36
CA VAL A 19 -4.83 15.75 -18.12
C VAL A 19 -3.61 14.90 -18.45
N GLN A 20 -2.43 15.36 -18.02
CA GLN A 20 -1.25 14.49 -17.96
C GLN A 20 -1.62 13.42 -16.94
N ALA A 21 -1.89 12.20 -17.42
CA ALA A 21 -1.91 11.04 -16.56
C ALA A 21 -0.55 11.02 -15.87
N GLN A 22 -0.51 11.38 -14.58
CA GLN A 22 0.74 11.34 -13.84
C GLN A 22 1.20 9.89 -13.81
N THR A 23 2.38 9.63 -14.34
CA THR A 23 2.99 8.30 -14.29
C THR A 23 3.24 7.98 -12.82
N TYR A 24 2.36 7.18 -12.22
CA TYR A 24 2.57 6.66 -10.89
C TYR A 24 3.84 5.79 -10.88
N PRO A 25 4.70 5.88 -9.85
CA PRO A 25 4.68 6.83 -8.72
C PRO A 25 5.50 8.11 -8.99
N VAL A 26 5.01 9.28 -8.54
CA VAL A 26 5.72 10.57 -8.63
C VAL A 26 6.45 10.98 -7.34
N ARG A 27 6.37 10.14 -6.31
CA ARG A 27 7.01 10.33 -5.00
C ARG A 27 7.31 8.97 -4.37
N PRO A 28 8.09 8.90 -3.28
CA PRO A 28 8.36 7.64 -2.59
C PRO A 28 7.09 6.94 -2.13
N VAL A 29 7.05 5.63 -2.29
CA VAL A 29 5.98 4.77 -1.79
C VAL A 29 6.38 4.27 -0.40
N ARG A 30 5.47 4.29 0.57
CA ARG A 30 5.69 3.77 1.92
C ARG A 30 5.09 2.38 2.05
N MET A 31 5.91 1.39 2.42
CA MET A 31 5.47 0.03 2.73
C MET A 31 5.43 -0.16 4.24
N ILE A 32 4.23 -0.36 4.78
CA ILE A 32 4.00 -0.64 6.19
C ILE A 32 4.22 -2.12 6.45
N VAL A 33 5.18 -2.42 7.31
CA VAL A 33 5.42 -3.76 7.87
C VAL A 33 4.86 -3.77 9.28
N PRO A 34 3.78 -4.52 9.57
CA PRO A 34 3.06 -4.44 10.84
C PRO A 34 3.76 -5.15 12.01
N PHE A 35 5.09 -5.25 12.01
CA PHE A 35 5.88 -5.96 13.02
C PHE A 35 7.20 -5.23 13.28
N ALA A 36 7.89 -5.64 14.35
CA ALA A 36 9.19 -5.10 14.71
C ALA A 36 10.24 -5.31 13.58
N PRO A 37 11.20 -4.38 13.43
CA PRO A 37 12.34 -4.56 12.52
C PRO A 37 13.13 -5.85 12.82
N GLY A 38 13.72 -6.46 11.80
CA GLY A 38 14.49 -7.69 11.91
C GLY A 38 13.67 -8.99 12.08
N GLY A 39 12.35 -8.90 12.25
CA GLY A 39 11.46 -10.06 12.23
C GLY A 39 11.24 -10.61 10.81
N THR A 40 10.58 -11.76 10.70
CA THR A 40 10.32 -12.44 9.41
C THR A 40 9.68 -11.53 8.36
N ALA A 41 8.69 -10.71 8.75
CA ALA A 41 8.03 -9.78 7.83
C ALA A 41 8.98 -8.68 7.33
N ASP A 42 9.90 -8.19 8.16
CA ASP A 42 10.88 -7.17 7.77
C ASP A 42 11.95 -7.75 6.82
N ILE A 43 12.39 -8.98 7.09
CA ILE A 43 13.33 -9.73 6.23
C ILE A 43 12.74 -9.97 4.83
N ILE A 44 11.43 -10.18 4.72
CA ILE A 44 10.72 -10.28 3.43
C ILE A 44 10.50 -8.90 2.81
N GLY A 45 10.10 -7.91 3.62
CA GLY A 45 9.70 -6.59 3.16
C GLY A 45 10.85 -5.78 2.54
N ARG A 46 12.07 -5.84 3.11
CA ARG A 46 13.20 -5.04 2.61
C ARG A 46 13.65 -5.42 1.19
N PRO A 47 13.89 -6.69 0.85
CA PRO A 47 14.20 -7.08 -0.52
C PRO A 47 13.05 -6.79 -1.49
N LEU A 48 11.80 -6.97 -1.06
CA LEU A 48 10.62 -6.63 -1.87
C LEU A 48 10.60 -5.14 -2.19
N ALA A 49 10.75 -4.29 -1.18
CA ALA A 49 10.76 -2.83 -1.35
C ALA A 49 11.89 -2.39 -2.30
N GLN A 50 13.08 -2.98 -2.19
CA GLN A 50 14.18 -2.71 -3.11
C GLN A 50 13.79 -3.03 -4.56
N ARG A 51 13.26 -4.24 -4.82
CA ARG A 51 12.89 -4.69 -6.18
C ARG A 51 11.72 -3.91 -6.76
N LEU A 52 10.74 -3.56 -5.94
CA LEU A 52 9.66 -2.67 -6.33
C LEU A 52 10.20 -1.29 -6.69
N GLY A 53 11.17 -0.76 -5.93
CA GLY A 53 11.77 0.53 -6.24
C GLY A 53 12.53 0.54 -7.56
N GLU A 54 13.27 -0.53 -7.86
CA GLU A 54 13.93 -0.74 -9.16
C GLU A 54 12.92 -0.78 -10.32
N THR A 55 11.77 -1.44 -10.12
CA THR A 55 10.74 -1.62 -11.15
C THR A 55 9.89 -0.37 -11.37
N LEU A 56 9.55 0.34 -10.29
CA LEU A 56 8.69 1.52 -10.31
C LEU A 56 9.46 2.81 -10.64
N GLY A 57 10.79 2.79 -10.56
CA GLY A 57 11.62 3.98 -10.77
C GLY A 57 11.51 5.03 -9.65
N SER A 58 10.95 4.65 -8.50
CA SER A 58 10.81 5.50 -7.30
C SER A 58 11.16 4.69 -6.06
N SER A 59 11.63 5.34 -5.01
CA SER A 59 11.98 4.63 -3.78
C SER A 59 10.75 4.05 -3.08
N VAL A 60 10.90 2.82 -2.56
CA VAL A 60 9.93 2.21 -1.66
C VAL A 60 10.55 2.12 -0.27
N VAL A 61 9.96 2.81 0.69
CA VAL A 61 10.49 2.95 2.06
C VAL A 61 9.74 2.01 3.00
N VAL A 62 10.47 1.10 3.64
CA VAL A 62 9.94 0.21 4.68
C VAL A 62 9.75 0.98 5.98
N ASP A 63 8.54 0.96 6.52
CA ASP A 63 8.16 1.57 7.81
C ASP A 63 7.54 0.50 8.73
N ASN A 64 8.27 0.15 9.79
CA ASN A 64 7.86 -0.87 10.75
C ASN A 64 6.90 -0.29 11.80
N ARG A 65 5.64 -0.75 11.79
CA ARG A 65 4.57 -0.31 12.70
C ARG A 65 3.97 -1.50 13.46
N GLY A 66 4.72 -1.97 14.46
CA GLY A 66 4.29 -3.06 15.33
C GLY A 66 3.22 -2.68 16.36
N GLY A 67 2.60 -3.70 16.96
CA GLY A 67 1.62 -3.55 18.05
C GLY A 67 0.36 -4.39 17.83
N ALA A 68 -0.22 -4.92 18.91
CA ALA A 68 -1.47 -5.72 18.90
C ALA A 68 -1.49 -6.83 17.83
N GLY A 69 -0.42 -7.64 17.76
CA GLY A 69 -0.30 -8.72 16.77
C GLY A 69 -0.21 -8.26 15.30
N GLY A 70 0.04 -6.97 15.07
CA GLY A 70 0.11 -6.34 13.76
C GLY A 70 -1.10 -5.48 13.40
N SER A 71 -2.15 -5.52 14.21
CA SER A 71 -3.37 -4.75 13.97
C SER A 71 -3.12 -3.23 13.90
N VAL A 72 -2.15 -2.70 14.66
CA VAL A 72 -1.82 -1.26 14.63
C VAL A 72 -1.36 -0.82 13.25
N GLY A 73 -0.45 -1.57 12.62
CA GLY A 73 0.03 -1.27 11.28
C GLY A 73 -1.07 -1.42 10.22
N VAL A 74 -1.93 -2.43 10.36
CA VAL A 74 -3.07 -2.64 9.44
C VAL A 74 -4.06 -1.47 9.52
N ILE A 75 -4.47 -1.04 10.72
CA ILE A 75 -5.36 0.11 10.92
C ILE A 75 -4.77 1.38 10.30
N LEU A 76 -3.46 1.58 10.41
CA LEU A 76 -2.80 2.73 9.83
C LEU A 76 -2.92 2.74 8.30
N VAL A 77 -2.79 1.59 7.64
CA VAL A 77 -2.97 1.50 6.18
C VAL A 77 -4.44 1.60 5.78
N ALA A 78 -5.35 0.95 6.52
CA ALA A 78 -6.80 1.02 6.27
C ALA A 78 -7.33 2.47 6.31
N LYS A 79 -6.71 3.34 7.12
CA LYS A 79 -7.06 4.77 7.23
C LYS A 79 -6.23 5.68 6.31
N ALA A 80 -5.31 5.13 5.52
CA ALA A 80 -4.49 5.93 4.62
C ALA A 80 -5.32 6.43 3.42
N THR A 81 -4.85 7.49 2.78
CA THR A 81 -5.42 7.93 1.50
C THR A 81 -5.28 6.79 0.48
N PRO A 82 -6.35 6.41 -0.25
CA PRO A 82 -6.32 5.32 -1.23
C PRO A 82 -5.66 5.77 -2.55
N ASP A 83 -4.41 6.22 -2.47
CA ASP A 83 -3.64 6.81 -3.59
C ASP A 83 -2.48 5.91 -4.05
N GLY A 84 -2.35 4.71 -3.48
CA GLY A 84 -1.30 3.73 -3.79
C GLY A 84 0.03 3.98 -3.09
N TYR A 85 0.24 5.13 -2.44
CA TYR A 85 1.54 5.46 -1.82
C TYR A 85 1.73 4.87 -0.43
N THR A 86 0.70 4.26 0.16
CA THR A 86 0.81 3.50 1.41
C THR A 86 0.39 2.06 1.16
N LEU A 87 1.36 1.16 1.16
CA LEU A 87 1.16 -0.27 0.95
C LEU A 87 1.20 -1.01 2.29
N LEU A 88 0.40 -2.07 2.43
CA LEU A 88 0.49 -3.00 3.55
C LEU A 88 1.25 -4.26 3.12
N LEU A 89 2.28 -4.65 3.86
CA LEU A 89 2.79 -6.02 3.81
C LEU A 89 1.94 -6.89 4.76
N GLY A 90 0.87 -7.47 4.21
CA GLY A 90 -0.08 -8.27 4.97
C GLY A 90 0.53 -9.56 5.52
N SER A 91 0.03 -10.02 6.67
CA SER A 91 0.37 -11.31 7.26
C SER A 91 -0.90 -12.04 7.70
N SER A 92 -0.89 -13.38 7.65
CA SER A 92 -2.04 -14.20 8.11
C SER A 92 -2.48 -13.85 9.54
N GLY A 93 -1.52 -13.54 10.41
CA GLY A 93 -1.76 -13.08 11.78
C GLY A 93 -2.69 -11.85 11.83
N ALA A 94 -2.37 -10.82 11.05
CA ALA A 94 -3.10 -9.56 11.09
C ALA A 94 -4.35 -9.56 10.18
N ILE A 95 -4.28 -10.08 8.96
CA ILE A 95 -5.40 -9.97 7.99
C ILE A 95 -6.38 -11.16 8.00
N THR A 96 -6.13 -12.19 8.81
CA THR A 96 -7.01 -13.37 8.86
C THR A 96 -7.30 -13.83 10.29
N ILE A 97 -6.25 -14.10 11.08
CA ILE A 97 -6.40 -14.65 12.43
C ILE A 97 -7.01 -13.62 13.38
N ALA A 98 -6.44 -12.41 13.48
CA ALA A 98 -6.93 -11.40 14.42
C ALA A 98 -8.41 -10.99 14.19
N PRO A 99 -8.88 -10.74 12.96
CA PRO A 99 -10.30 -10.48 12.67
C PRO A 99 -11.22 -11.66 12.99
N SER A 100 -10.70 -12.89 12.91
CA SER A 100 -11.48 -14.10 13.26
C SER A 100 -11.62 -14.29 14.77
N LEU A 101 -10.70 -13.72 15.55
CA LEU A 101 -10.69 -13.84 17.02
C LEU A 101 -11.46 -12.72 17.72
N SER A 102 -11.57 -11.56 17.09
CA SER A 102 -12.15 -10.37 17.72
C SER A 102 -12.64 -9.36 16.69
N LYS A 103 -13.59 -8.51 17.09
CA LYS A 103 -14.04 -7.39 16.26
C LYS A 103 -12.97 -6.29 16.25
N LEU A 104 -12.42 -6.00 15.07
CA LEU A 104 -11.36 -5.01 14.88
C LEU A 104 -11.90 -3.74 14.20
N SER A 105 -11.08 -2.69 14.19
CA SER A 105 -11.38 -1.42 13.51
C SER A 105 -11.01 -1.40 12.03
N TYR A 106 -10.78 -2.57 11.44
CA TYR A 106 -10.55 -2.78 10.00
C TYR A 106 -11.24 -4.07 9.56
N ASP A 107 -11.63 -4.10 8.30
CA ASP A 107 -12.10 -5.27 7.57
C ASP A 107 -11.12 -5.55 6.42
N PRO A 108 -10.33 -6.64 6.49
CA PRO A 108 -9.37 -6.98 5.44
C PRO A 108 -9.96 -7.10 4.03
N ALA A 109 -11.23 -7.51 3.91
CA ALA A 109 -11.88 -7.71 2.62
C ALA A 109 -12.47 -6.42 2.05
N ALA A 110 -12.94 -5.51 2.92
CA ALA A 110 -13.53 -4.24 2.50
C ALA A 110 -12.51 -3.10 2.38
N ASP A 111 -11.48 -3.08 3.25
CA ASP A 111 -10.55 -1.95 3.37
C ASP A 111 -9.31 -2.06 2.48
N PHE A 112 -9.07 -3.22 1.85
CA PHE A 112 -7.84 -3.47 1.08
C PHE A 112 -8.11 -4.00 -0.33
N ALA A 113 -7.44 -3.41 -1.31
CA ALA A 113 -7.32 -3.98 -2.64
C ALA A 113 -6.14 -4.97 -2.68
N PRO A 114 -6.37 -6.27 -2.95
CA PRO A 114 -5.30 -7.25 -2.97
C PRO A 114 -4.38 -7.05 -4.19
N ILE A 115 -3.08 -6.90 -3.94
CA ILE A 115 -2.05 -6.78 -5.00
C ILE A 115 -1.53 -8.15 -5.41
N GLY A 116 -1.18 -9.00 -4.43
CA GLY A 116 -0.66 -10.33 -4.68
C GLY A 116 -0.04 -10.98 -3.45
N MET A 117 0.18 -12.29 -3.53
CA MET A 117 0.91 -13.05 -2.51
C MET A 117 2.41 -12.84 -2.67
N VAL A 118 3.08 -12.38 -1.61
CA VAL A 118 4.52 -12.10 -1.62
C VAL A 118 5.35 -13.35 -1.30
N ALA A 119 4.96 -14.08 -0.26
CA ALA A 119 5.69 -15.24 0.22
C ALA A 119 4.78 -16.17 1.04
N GLN A 120 5.14 -17.44 1.10
CA GLN A 120 4.57 -18.42 2.03
C GLN A 120 5.64 -18.82 3.04
N VAL A 121 5.35 -18.65 4.33
CA VAL A 121 6.29 -18.90 5.42
C VAL A 121 5.85 -20.15 6.18
N VAL A 122 6.78 -21.08 6.38
CA VAL A 122 6.53 -22.31 7.16
C VAL A 122 6.86 -22.05 8.63
N SER A 123 5.99 -22.52 9.54
CA SER A 123 6.25 -22.56 10.97
C SER A 123 6.78 -23.94 11.37
N ALA A 124 7.80 -23.97 12.23
CA ALA A 124 8.36 -25.20 12.78
C ALA A 124 8.22 -25.20 14.31
N ALA A 125 7.89 -26.36 14.87
CA ALA A 125 7.96 -26.60 16.31
C ALA A 125 9.19 -27.47 16.61
N GLY A 126 9.87 -27.20 17.72
CA GLY A 126 11.04 -27.96 18.16
C GLY A 126 11.15 -27.99 19.68
N ILE A 127 11.89 -28.97 20.18
CA ILE A 127 12.29 -29.05 21.59
C ILE A 127 13.77 -28.68 21.71
N LYS A 128 14.17 -28.17 22.87
CA LYS A 128 15.58 -27.87 23.16
C LYS A 128 16.41 -29.16 23.06
N GLN A 129 17.50 -29.13 22.31
CA GLN A 129 18.54 -30.18 22.37
C GLN A 129 19.50 -29.88 23.52
N GLU A 130 19.99 -30.93 24.18
CA GLU A 130 20.93 -30.85 25.31
C GLU A 130 22.25 -30.18 24.94
#